data_AF-A0A2P7THD5-F1
#
_entry.id   AF-A0A2P7THD5-F1
#
_cell.length_a   1.000
_cell.length_b   1.000
_cell.length_c   1.000
_cell.angle_alpha   90.00
_cell.angle_beta   90.00
_cell.angle_gamma   90.00
#
_symmetry.space_group_name_H-M   'P 1'
#
loop_
_entity.id
_entity.type
_entity.pdbx_description
1 polymer ?
#
loop_
_entity_poly.entity_id
_entity_poly.type
_entity_poly.pdbx_seq_one_letter_code
_entity_poly.pdbx_strand_id
1 'polypeptide(L)'
;MGLISFIKSAGAKLFGKKEEEKTVAAAPAPVLSQAELDAQKALLLESEVRNNGLNIQDLYVEVNDDVAIVHGKAENVADKEKAVLVCGNVEGIAHVD
;
A
#
# COMPACT_ATOMS: atom_id res chain seq x y z
N MET A 1 10.41 7.00 10.32
CA MET A 1 11.36 6.19 11.12
C MET A 1 12.72 6.48 10.50
N GLY A 2 13.52 5.51 10.05
CA GLY A 2 14.42 5.77 8.92
C GLY A 2 13.73 5.30 7.64
N LEU A 3 14.02 5.92 6.50
CA LEU A 3 13.47 5.52 5.21
C LEU A 3 13.93 4.10 4.84
N ILE A 4 13.00 3.15 4.66
CA ILE A 4 13.31 1.79 4.19
C ILE A 4 13.08 1.72 2.68
N SER A 5 14.07 1.17 1.95
CA SER A 5 14.00 1.06 0.50
C SER A 5 13.60 -0.36 0.07
N PHE A 6 12.64 -0.44 -0.83
CA PHE A 6 12.09 -1.66 -1.42
C PHE A 6 12.33 -1.69 -2.92
N ILE A 7 12.22 -2.88 -3.50
CA ILE A 7 12.39 -3.07 -4.95
C ILE A 7 11.05 -2.76 -5.61
N LYS A 8 10.95 -1.61 -6.28
CA LYS A 8 9.70 -1.12 -6.91
C LYS A 8 8.97 -2.15 -7.78
N SER A 9 9.72 -3.02 -8.46
CA SER A 9 9.18 -4.06 -9.36
C SER A 9 8.88 -5.40 -8.68
N ALA A 10 9.11 -5.54 -7.38
CA ALA A 10 8.92 -6.78 -6.64
C ALA A 10 7.96 -6.56 -5.46
N GLY A 11 6.94 -7.41 -5.35
CA GLY A 11 5.94 -7.33 -4.30
C GLY A 11 4.63 -7.98 -4.71
N ALA A 12 3.66 -7.97 -3.81
CA ALA A 12 2.31 -8.41 -4.06
C ALA A 12 1.67 -7.50 -5.12
N LYS A 13 1.19 -8.11 -6.21
CA LYS A 13 0.42 -7.46 -7.28
C LYS A 13 -1.00 -7.17 -6.80
N LEU A 14 -1.14 -6.25 -5.85
CA LEU A 14 -2.44 -5.83 -5.30
C LEU A 14 -3.11 -4.80 -6.22
N PHE A 15 -2.31 -4.06 -6.98
CA PHE A 15 -2.74 -3.21 -8.07
C PHE A 15 -2.93 -4.04 -9.35
N GLY A 16 -4.14 -4.01 -9.92
CA GLY A 16 -4.51 -4.74 -11.14
C GLY A 16 -5.46 -5.92 -10.92
N LYS A 17 -5.41 -6.61 -9.77
CA LYS A 17 -6.33 -7.75 -9.52
C LYS A 17 -7.79 -7.34 -9.32
N LYS A 18 -8.05 -6.13 -8.81
CA LYS A 18 -9.41 -5.63 -8.58
C LYS A 18 -10.17 -5.32 -9.89
N GLU A 19 -9.46 -5.19 -11.00
CA GLU A 19 -10.05 -5.01 -12.33
C GLU A 19 -10.43 -6.35 -12.99
N GLU A 20 -9.73 -7.44 -12.67
CA GLU A 20 -9.97 -8.74 -13.31
C GLU A 20 -11.18 -9.51 -12.73
N GLU A 21 -11.52 -9.31 -11.46
CA GLU A 21 -12.69 -9.99 -10.85
C GLU A 21 -14.04 -9.30 -11.14
N LYS A 22 -14.06 -8.12 -11.78
CA LYS A 22 -15.30 -7.45 -12.21
C LYS A 22 -15.52 -7.61 -13.72
N THR A 23 -15.79 -8.86 -14.09
CA THR A 23 -16.58 -9.31 -15.25
C THR A 23 -17.13 -8.25 -16.21
N VAL A 24 -16.81 -8.41 -17.51
CA VAL A 24 -17.64 -8.05 -18.70
C VAL A 24 -18.28 -6.66 -18.74
N ALA A 25 -17.68 -5.73 -19.49
CA ALA A 25 -18.32 -4.92 -20.53
C ALA A 25 -17.37 -3.81 -21.00
N ALA A 26 -17.39 -3.55 -22.31
CA ALA A 26 -16.62 -2.53 -22.99
C ALA A 26 -16.74 -1.12 -22.38
N ALA A 27 -15.60 -0.53 -22.02
CA ALA A 27 -15.36 0.91 -21.99
C ALA A 27 -13.83 1.13 -21.95
N PRO A 28 -13.29 2.19 -22.59
CA PRO A 28 -11.86 2.48 -22.50
C PRO A 28 -11.53 2.72 -21.02
N ALA A 29 -10.43 2.13 -20.56
CA ALA A 29 -9.91 2.35 -19.21
C ALA A 29 -9.98 3.85 -18.89
N PRO A 30 -10.58 4.28 -17.77
CA PRO A 30 -10.27 5.61 -17.27
C PRO A 30 -8.76 5.61 -17.05
N VAL A 31 -8.04 6.47 -17.76
CA VAL A 31 -6.68 6.85 -17.38
C VAL A 31 -6.80 7.51 -16.02
N LEU A 32 -6.85 6.69 -14.97
CA LEU A 32 -6.88 7.13 -13.59
C LEU A 32 -5.63 7.98 -13.41
N SER A 33 -5.85 9.16 -12.86
CA SER A 33 -4.78 10.10 -12.54
C SER A 33 -3.82 9.40 -11.59
N GLN A 34 -2.53 9.72 -11.65
CA GLN A 34 -1.53 9.14 -10.73
C GLN A 34 -1.97 9.25 -9.26
N ALA A 35 -2.58 10.38 -8.89
CA ALA A 35 -3.17 10.59 -7.58
C ALA A 35 -4.30 9.60 -7.19
N GLU A 36 -5.12 9.17 -8.14
CA GLU A 36 -6.19 8.19 -7.88
C GLU A 36 -5.63 6.77 -7.72
N LEU A 37 -4.54 6.46 -8.43
CA LEU A 37 -3.80 5.21 -8.23
C LEU A 37 -3.15 5.22 -6.84
N ASP A 38 -2.51 6.33 -6.45
CA ASP A 38 -1.84 6.39 -5.16
C ASP A 38 -2.83 6.36 -3.98
N ALA A 39 -3.98 7.02 -4.09
CA ALA A 39 -5.06 6.92 -3.10
C ALA A 39 -5.59 5.47 -2.96
N GLN A 40 -5.73 4.74 -4.07
CA GLN A 40 -6.13 3.34 -4.03
C GLN A 40 -5.03 2.44 -3.44
N LYS A 41 -3.74 2.75 -3.66
CA LYS A 41 -2.59 2.05 -3.03
C LYS A 41 -2.64 2.25 -1.53
N ALA A 42 -2.74 3.49 -1.07
CA ALA A 42 -2.87 3.83 0.34
C ALA A 42 -3.95 2.97 1.04
N LEU A 43 -5.16 2.93 0.46
CA LEU A 43 -6.27 2.17 1.03
C LEU A 43 -6.02 0.65 1.07
N LEU A 44 -5.36 0.11 0.04
CA LEU A 44 -4.97 -1.30 -0.01
C LEU A 44 -3.87 -1.62 1.01
N LEU A 45 -2.88 -0.74 1.17
CA LEU A 45 -1.83 -0.88 2.17
C LEU A 45 -2.41 -0.89 3.59
N GLU A 46 -3.31 0.05 3.90
CA GLU A 46 -4.02 0.06 5.19
C GLU A 46 -4.78 -1.24 5.44
N SER A 47 -5.46 -1.74 4.41
CA SER A 47 -6.20 -3.00 4.49
C SER A 47 -5.28 -4.20 4.71
N GLU A 48 -4.14 -4.26 4.01
CA GLU A 48 -3.13 -5.31 4.19
C GLU A 48 -2.51 -5.29 5.59
N VAL A 49 -2.16 -4.12 6.11
CA VAL A 49 -1.63 -3.97 7.47
C VAL A 49 -2.64 -4.49 8.49
N ARG A 50 -3.93 -4.16 8.33
CA ARG A 50 -5.01 -4.68 9.18
C ARG A 50 -5.24 -6.18 9.01
N ASN A 51 -5.20 -6.69 7.77
CA ASN A 51 -5.35 -8.13 7.47
C ASN A 51 -4.22 -8.97 8.06
N ASN A 52 -3.01 -8.41 8.17
CA ASN A 52 -1.87 -9.04 8.84
C ASN A 52 -1.99 -9.04 10.37
N GLY A 53 -3.11 -8.57 10.93
CA GLY A 53 -3.38 -8.55 12.36
C GLY A 53 -2.53 -7.54 13.13
N LEU A 54 -2.02 -6.51 12.45
CA LEU A 54 -1.21 -5.47 13.08
C LEU A 54 -2.12 -4.43 13.73
N ASN A 55 -2.01 -4.33 15.05
CA ASN A 55 -2.81 -3.41 15.83
C ASN A 55 -2.10 -2.05 15.92
N ILE A 56 -2.39 -1.17 14.97
CA ILE A 56 -1.86 0.19 14.92
C ILE A 56 -3.01 1.16 15.18
N GLN A 57 -2.91 1.93 16.26
CA GLN A 57 -3.87 2.99 16.56
C GLN A 57 -3.69 4.14 15.56
N ASP A 58 -4.82 4.68 15.11
CA ASP A 58 -4.86 5.77 14.12
C ASP A 58 -4.00 5.47 12.88
N LEU A 59 -4.01 4.20 12.44
CA LEU A 59 -3.32 3.78 11.22
C LEU A 59 -3.88 4.55 10.02
N TYR A 60 -2.98 5.19 9.32
CA TYR A 60 -3.24 5.92 8.09
C TYR A 60 -2.02 5.81 7.18
N VAL A 61 -2.23 5.53 5.90
CA VAL A 61 -1.11 5.41 4.94
C VAL A 61 -1.31 6.44 3.85
N GLU A 62 -0.28 7.21 3.55
CA GLU A 62 -0.23 8.07 2.37
C GLU A 62 0.69 7.44 1.34
N VAL A 63 0.34 7.56 0.06
CA VAL A 63 1.23 7.15 -1.03
C VAL A 63 1.43 8.35 -1.93
N ASN A 64 2.70 8.65 -2.21
CA ASN A 64 3.12 9.69 -3.12
C ASN A 64 3.98 9.01 -4.19
N ASP A 65 3.38 8.68 -5.34
CA ASP A 65 3.97 7.91 -6.44
C ASP A 65 4.48 6.51 -6.03
N ASP A 66 5.69 6.46 -5.49
CA ASP A 66 6.39 5.26 -5.03
C ASP A 66 6.89 5.32 -3.59
N VAL A 67 6.56 6.40 -2.88
CA VAL A 67 6.83 6.55 -1.45
C VAL A 67 5.55 6.30 -0.67
N ALA A 68 5.54 5.32 0.23
CA ALA A 68 4.46 5.11 1.19
C ALA A 68 4.86 5.67 2.56
N ILE A 69 4.00 6.48 3.17
CA ILE A 69 4.22 7.07 4.49
C ILE A 69 3.20 6.44 5.44
N VAL A 70 3.67 5.73 6.46
CA VAL A 70 2.80 5.02 7.40
C VAL A 70 2.69 5.83 8.68
N HIS A 71 1.52 6.40 8.89
CA HIS A 71 1.14 7.09 10.11
C HIS A 71 0.39 6.15 11.05
N GLY A 72 0.64 6.32 12.35
CA GLY A 72 -0.06 5.59 13.39
C GLY A 72 0.83 5.28 14.58
N LYS A 73 0.21 4.69 15.60
CA LYS A 73 0.86 4.31 16.85
C LYS A 73 0.75 2.80 17.04
N ALA A 74 1.84 2.10 16.76
CA ALA A 74 1.99 0.69 17.09
C ALA A 74 2.29 0.53 18.59
N GLU A 75 1.76 -0.53 19.21
CA GLU A 75 2.08 -0.85 20.62
C GLU A 75 3.51 -1.37 20.78
N ASN A 76 3.99 -2.16 19.81
CA ASN A 76 5.33 -2.76 19.84
C ASN A 76 6.17 -2.38 18.61
N VAL A 77 7.49 -2.38 18.76
CA VAL A 77 8.44 -2.17 17.65
C VAL A 77 8.28 -3.24 16.58
N ALA A 78 8.00 -4.48 16.97
CA ALA A 78 7.76 -5.59 16.05
C ALA A 78 6.56 -5.33 15.12
N ASP A 79 5.46 -4.76 15.64
CA ASP A 79 4.27 -4.45 14.83
C ASP A 79 4.55 -3.28 13.89
N LYS A 80 5.36 -2.32 14.33
CA LYS A 80 5.82 -1.22 13.50
C LYS A 80 6.68 -1.70 12.33
N GLU A 81 7.69 -2.52 12.59
CA GLU A 81 8.56 -3.07 11.55
C GLU A 81 7.78 -3.97 10.58
N LYS A 82 6.84 -4.78 11.08
CA LYS A 82 5.95 -5.56 10.24
C LYS A 82 5.07 -4.69 9.35
N ALA A 83 4.52 -3.59 9.86
CA ALA A 83 3.70 -2.69 9.04
C ALA A 83 4.50 -2.08 7.90
N VAL A 84 5.74 -1.63 8.17
CA VAL A 84 6.64 -1.12 7.14
C VAL A 84 6.95 -2.19 6.09
N LEU A 85 7.19 -3.44 6.52
CA LEU A 85 7.46 -4.56 5.62
C LEU A 85 6.24 -4.90 4.75
N VAL A 86 5.04 -4.91 5.33
CA VAL A 86 3.78 -5.16 4.63
C VAL A 86 3.54 -4.07 3.59
N CYS A 87 3.73 -2.81 3.95
CA CYS A 87 3.57 -1.68 3.03
C CYS A 87 4.57 -1.72 1.87
N GLY A 88 5.83 -2.07 2.14
CA GLY A 88 6.88 -2.15 1.12
C GLY A 88 6.85 -3.44 0.28
N ASN A 89 6.17 -4.48 0.74
CA ASN A 89 5.97 -5.72 -0.03
C ASN A 89 4.87 -5.59 -1.09
N VAL A 90 4.55 -4.39 -1.55
CA VAL A 90 3.55 -4.12 -2.57
C VAL A 90 4.22 -3.58 -3.82
N GLU A 91 3.85 -4.15 -4.97
CA GLU A 91 4.42 -3.72 -6.25
C GLU A 91 4.10 -2.24 -6.50
N GLY A 92 5.14 -1.47 -6.84
CA GLY A 92 5.05 -0.03 -7.07
C GLY A 92 5.54 0.85 -5.93
N ILE A 93 5.81 0.30 -4.74
CA ILE A 93 6.39 1.02 -3.60
C ILE A 93 7.92 0.82 -3.59
N ALA A 94 8.66 1.92 -3.68
CA ALA A 94 10.12 1.94 -3.63
C ALA A 94 10.65 2.39 -2.26
N HIS A 95 9.90 3.22 -1.54
CA HIS A 95 10.32 3.75 -0.25
C HIS A 95 9.17 3.73 0.75
N VAL A 96 9.48 3.43 2.01
CA VAL A 96 8.51 3.49 3.12
C VAL A 96 9.11 4.26 4.30
N ASP A 97 8.32 5.17 4.89
CA ASP A 97 8.70 5.96 6.10
C ASP A 97 7.73 5.75 7.28
#